data_AF-A0A1H7T638-F1
#
_entry.id   AF-A0A1H7T638-F1
#
_cell.length_a   1.000
_cell.length_b   1.000
_cell.length_c   1.000
_cell.angle_alpha   90.00
_cell.angle_beta   90.00
_cell.angle_gamma   90.00
#
_symmetry.space_group_name_H-M   'P 1'
#
loop_
_entity.id
_entity.type
_entity.pdbx_description
1 polymer ?
#
loop_
_entity_poly.entity_id
_entity_poly.type
_entity_poly.pdbx_seq_one_letter_code
_entity_poly.pdbx_strand_id
1 'polypeptide(L)'
;MITTLILIGLLFIVLLAFINFYPSFGGNSTKKQQLCYEQYNQFNNRKFRNTSSVPIDLSFFETLSLAYKFFTIKVPNERPKEDLQAQKINLINVADYNGKARMI
;
A
#
# COMPACT_ATOMS: atom_id res chain seq x y z
N MET A 1 33.16 -1.76 22.26
CA MET A 1 33.25 -2.55 21.01
C MET A 1 32.50 -3.87 21.10
N ILE A 2 32.80 -4.75 22.07
CA ILE A 2 32.09 -6.04 22.21
C ILE A 2 30.61 -5.85 22.60
N THR A 3 30.33 -4.98 23.58
CA THR A 3 28.96 -4.66 24.02
C THR A 3 28.10 -4.08 22.89
N THR A 4 28.67 -3.18 22.09
CA THR A 4 28.04 -2.62 20.90
C THR A 4 27.72 -3.67 19.83
N LEU A 5 28.61 -4.63 19.59
CA LEU A 5 28.38 -5.74 18.66
C LEU A 5 27.25 -6.66 19.14
N ILE A 6 27.21 -6.95 20.44
CA ILE A 6 26.14 -7.75 21.05
C ILE A 6 24.78 -7.05 20.89
N LEU A 7 24.72 -5.74 21.11
CA LEU A 7 23.48 -4.98 20.98
C LEU A 7 22.96 -4.98 19.54
N ILE A 8 23.85 -4.82 18.55
CA ILE A 8 23.50 -4.89 17.12
C ILE A 8 23.01 -6.30 16.75
N GLY A 9 23.70 -7.33 17.23
CA GLY A 9 23.28 -8.72 17.02
C GLY A 9 21.90 -9.00 17.61
N LEU A 10 21.65 -8.53 18.84
CA LEU A 10 20.36 -8.67 19.51
C LEU A 10 19.25 -7.93 18.74
N LEU A 11 19.52 -6.73 18.25
CA LEU A 11 18.58 -5.96 17.44
C LEU A 11 18.18 -6.73 16.17
N PHE A 12 19.15 -7.32 15.48
CA PHE A 12 18.89 -8.15 14.29
C PHE A 12 18.01 -9.37 14.62
N ILE A 13 18.28 -10.06 15.73
CA ILE A 13 17.49 -11.22 16.16
C ILE A 13 16.05 -10.80 16.46
N VAL A 14 15.85 -9.70 17.18
CA VAL A 14 14.51 -9.17 17.51
C VAL A 14 13.76 -8.76 16.24
N LEU A 15 14.44 -8.10 15.29
CA LEU A 15 13.84 -7.68 14.03
C LEU A 15 13.38 -8.88 13.20
N LEU A 16 14.22 -9.92 13.09
CA LEU A 16 13.87 -11.15 12.39
C LEU A 16 12.70 -11.87 13.08
N ALA A 17 12.70 -11.97 14.40
CA ALA A 17 11.59 -12.55 15.15
C ALA A 17 10.30 -11.77 14.91
N PHE A 18 10.35 -10.44 14.97
CA PHE A 18 9.19 -9.59 14.74
C PHE A 18 8.60 -9.75 13.34
N ILE A 19 9.42 -9.76 12.29
CA ILE A 19 8.95 -9.93 10.90
C ILE A 19 8.33 -11.32 10.69
N ASN A 20 8.87 -12.37 11.33
CA ASN A 20 8.38 -13.74 11.14
C ASN A 20 7.14 -14.07 11.99
N PHE A 21 7.00 -13.48 13.18
CA PHE A 21 5.92 -13.83 14.11
C PHE A 21 4.79 -12.79 14.19
N TYR A 22 5.00 -11.56 13.73
CA TYR A 22 3.96 -10.53 13.77
C TYR A 22 3.07 -10.58 12.52
N PRO A 23 1.78 -10.95 12.63
CA PRO A 23 0.92 -11.24 11.47
C PRO A 23 0.73 -10.06 10.51
N SER A 24 0.85 -8.82 11.00
CA SER A 24 0.67 -7.61 10.19
C SER A 24 1.77 -7.38 9.14
N PHE A 25 2.93 -8.05 9.22
CA PHE A 25 3.97 -7.98 8.17
C PHE A 25 3.72 -8.95 7.01
N GLY A 26 2.64 -9.74 7.07
CA GLY A 26 2.22 -10.63 6.00
C GLY A 26 2.77 -12.04 6.18
N GLY A 27 1.88 -12.98 6.51
CA GLY A 27 2.18 -14.41 6.49
C GLY A 27 2.08 -15.01 5.09
N ASN A 28 2.76 -16.14 4.87
CA ASN A 28 2.61 -16.89 3.63
C ASN A 28 1.16 -17.39 3.46
N SER A 29 0.56 -17.14 2.29
CA SER A 29 -0.77 -17.67 1.98
C SER A 29 -0.73 -19.20 2.01
N THR A 30 -1.72 -19.82 2.67
CA THR A 30 -1.85 -21.29 2.70
C THR A 30 -2.15 -21.85 1.31
N LYS A 31 -1.88 -23.14 1.07
CA LYS A 31 -2.20 -23.81 -0.21
C LYS A 31 -3.67 -23.66 -0.60
N LYS A 32 -4.58 -23.72 0.37
CA LYS A 32 -6.04 -23.53 0.14
C LYS A 32 -6.36 -22.11 -0.33
N GLN A 33 -5.76 -21.09 0.28
CA GLN A 33 -5.93 -19.69 -0.14
C GLN A 33 -5.33 -19.44 -1.54
N GLN A 34 -4.20 -20.08 -1.84
CA GLN A 34 -3.56 -19.96 -3.17
C GLN A 34 -4.45 -20.52 -4.28
N LEU A 35 -5.15 -21.64 -4.06
CA LEU A 35 -6.13 -22.18 -5.01
C LEU A 35 -7.28 -21.20 -5.27
N CYS A 36 -7.73 -20.48 -4.23
CA CYS A 36 -8.72 -19.42 -4.41
C CYS A 36 -8.18 -18.24 -5.24
N TYR A 37 -6.87 -18.04 -5.36
CA TYR A 37 -6.35 -16.96 -6.21
C TYR A 37 -6.42 -17.31 -7.70
N GLU A 38 -6.33 -18.60 -8.05
CA GLU A 38 -6.39 -19.07 -9.45
C GLU A 38 -7.74 -18.79 -10.12
N GLN A 39 -8.80 -18.55 -9.35
CA GLN A 39 -10.12 -18.20 -9.90
C GLN A 39 -10.19 -16.76 -10.44
N TYR A 40 -9.22 -15.90 -10.12
CA TYR A 40 -9.22 -14.50 -10.55
C TYR A 40 -8.39 -14.33 -11.82
N ASN A 41 -8.98 -13.69 -12.84
CA ASN A 41 -8.31 -13.41 -14.12
C ASN A 41 -7.02 -12.59 -13.98
N GLN A 42 -6.92 -11.80 -12.92
CA GLN A 42 -5.77 -10.96 -12.58
C GLN A 42 -4.61 -11.75 -11.97
N PHE A 43 -4.84 -12.99 -11.51
CA PHE A 43 -3.81 -13.80 -10.88
C PHE A 43 -3.13 -14.70 -11.92
N ASN A 44 -1.90 -14.36 -12.29
CA ASN A 44 -1.13 -15.10 -13.30
C ASN A 44 0.34 -15.20 -12.87
N ASN A 45 0.98 -16.35 -13.09
CA ASN A 45 2.37 -16.62 -12.68
C ASN A 45 2.63 -16.37 -11.19
N ARG A 46 1.67 -16.76 -10.33
CA ARG A 46 1.71 -16.59 -8.87
C ARG A 46 1.76 -15.12 -8.39
N LYS A 47 1.33 -14.17 -9.21
CA LYS A 47 1.24 -12.75 -8.89
C LYS A 47 -0.08 -12.16 -9.38
N PHE A 48 -0.64 -11.24 -8.61
CA PHE A 48 -1.72 -10.39 -9.10
C PHE A 48 -1.12 -9.34 -10.03
N ARG A 49 -1.72 -9.20 -11.21
CA ARG A 49 -1.39 -8.18 -12.21
C ARG A 49 -2.59 -7.24 -12.33
N ASN A 50 -2.30 -5.96 -12.50
CA ASN A 50 -3.33 -4.99 -12.82
C ASN A 50 -3.99 -5.35 -14.16
N THR A 51 -5.27 -5.02 -14.31
CA THR A 51 -6.05 -5.26 -15.53
C THR A 51 -5.47 -4.52 -16.74
N SER A 52 -4.90 -3.34 -16.50
CA SER A 52 -4.00 -2.63 -17.41
C SER A 52 -2.55 -2.99 -17.07
N SER A 53 -1.68 -3.08 -18.09
CA SER A 53 -0.27 -3.43 -17.93
C SER A 53 0.50 -2.34 -17.19
N VAL A 54 0.38 -2.34 -15.87
CA VAL A 54 1.15 -1.51 -14.94
C VAL A 54 1.66 -2.50 -13.88
N PRO A 55 2.95 -2.84 -13.91
CA PRO A 55 4.05 -1.89 -13.96
C PRO A 55 4.69 -1.78 -15.34
N ILE A 56 5.02 -0.55 -15.74
CA ILE A 56 6.00 -0.31 -16.78
C ILE A 56 7.35 -0.65 -16.13
N ASP A 57 8.04 -1.68 -16.62
CA ASP A 57 9.44 -1.89 -16.27
C ASP A 57 10.24 -0.76 -16.91
N LEU A 58 10.49 0.29 -16.12
CA LEU A 58 11.21 1.47 -16.58
C LEU A 58 12.68 1.10 -16.79
N SER A 59 13.20 1.40 -17.96
CA SER A 59 14.65 1.43 -18.18
C SER A 59 15.31 2.51 -17.30
N PHE A 60 16.63 2.46 -17.17
CA PHE A 60 17.39 3.45 -16.39
C PHE A 60 17.09 4.90 -16.83
N PHE A 61 17.06 5.15 -18.14
CA PHE A 61 16.79 6.49 -18.69
C PHE A 61 15.36 6.96 -18.43
N GLU A 62 14.39 6.05 -18.52
CA GLU A 62 12.99 6.36 -18.19
C GLU A 62 12.81 6.63 -16.69
N THR A 63 13.55 5.90 -15.85
CA THR A 63 13.58 6.14 -14.40
C THR A 63 14.15 7.51 -14.08
N LEU A 64 15.25 7.90 -14.71
CA LEU A 64 15.86 9.21 -14.52
C LEU A 64 14.94 10.34 -15.04
N SER A 65 14.30 10.13 -16.19
CA SER A 65 13.30 11.05 -16.74
C SER A 65 12.11 11.22 -15.80
N LEU A 66 11.60 10.12 -15.22
CA LEU A 66 10.51 10.15 -14.26
C LEU A 66 10.90 10.90 -12.97
N ALA A 67 12.10 10.63 -12.45
CA ALA A 67 12.62 11.34 -11.29
C ALA A 67 12.75 12.85 -11.56
N TYR A 68 13.31 13.24 -12.71
CA TYR A 68 13.39 14.65 -13.10
C TYR A 68 12.01 15.30 -13.15
N LYS A 69 11.03 14.64 -13.79
CA LYS A 69 9.65 15.13 -13.86
C LYS A 69 9.03 15.29 -12.48
N PHE A 70 9.22 14.31 -11.60
CA PHE A 70 8.70 14.33 -10.24
C PHE A 70 9.20 15.54 -9.42
N PHE A 71 10.46 15.93 -9.60
CA PHE A 71 11.05 17.05 -8.84
C PHE A 71 10.90 18.42 -9.50
N THR A 72 10.59 18.49 -10.80
CA THR A 72 10.62 19.76 -11.55
C THR A 72 9.28 20.19 -12.11
N ILE A 73 8.37 19.26 -12.38
CA ILE A 73 7.07 19.57 -12.97
C ILE A 73 6.07 19.82 -11.85
N LYS A 74 5.47 21.02 -11.85
CA LYS A 74 4.26 21.31 -11.09
C LYS A 74 3.07 20.68 -11.78
N VAL A 75 2.39 19.77 -11.10
CA VAL A 75 1.21 19.08 -11.60
C VAL A 75 0.00 20.03 -11.49
N PRO A 76 -0.82 20.17 -12.53
CA PRO A 76 -2.08 20.91 -12.41
C PRO A 76 -3.03 20.17 -11.46
N ASN A 77 -3.68 20.89 -10.55
CA ASN A 77 -4.53 20.31 -9.51
C ASN A 77 -3.77 19.32 -8.59
N GLU A 78 -2.59 19.73 -8.11
CA GLU A 78 -1.88 19.10 -6.99
C GLU A 78 -2.77 18.97 -5.74
N ARG A 79 -2.16 18.60 -4.61
CA ARG A 79 -2.85 18.61 -3.31
C ARG A 79 -3.64 19.92 -3.15
N PRO A 80 -4.93 19.84 -2.76
CA PRO A 80 -5.74 21.03 -2.48
C PRO A 80 -4.96 22.02 -1.61
N LYS A 81 -5.00 23.30 -2.00
CA LYS A 81 -4.31 24.37 -1.26
C LYS A 81 -4.79 24.47 0.17
N GLU A 82 -6.07 24.20 0.36
CA GLU A 82 -6.74 24.18 1.65
C GLU A 82 -7.13 22.74 1.97
N ASP A 83 -6.99 22.35 3.23
CA ASP A 83 -7.49 21.06 3.68
C ASP A 83 -9.01 20.96 3.47
N LEU A 84 -9.47 19.75 3.16
CA LEU A 84 -10.89 19.47 3.04
C LEU A 84 -11.55 19.70 4.41
N GLN A 85 -12.51 20.62 4.45
CA GLN A 85 -13.30 20.87 5.65
C GLN A 85 -14.20 19.66 5.92
N ALA A 86 -13.90 18.92 6.99
CA ALA A 86 -14.72 17.77 7.38
C ALA A 86 -16.13 18.27 7.77
N GLN A 87 -17.15 17.79 7.06
CA GLN A 87 -18.53 18.06 7.44
C GLN A 87 -18.87 17.21 8.67
N LYS A 88 -19.14 17.87 9.80
CA LYS A 88 -19.58 17.18 11.00
C LYS A 88 -21.00 16.65 10.79
N ILE A 89 -21.13 15.34 10.67
CA ILE A 89 -22.42 14.69 10.46
C ILE A 89 -23.10 14.52 11.82
N ASN A 90 -24.36 14.94 11.91
CA ASN A 90 -25.16 14.70 13.10
C ASN A 90 -25.80 13.31 13.01
N LEU A 91 -25.72 12.54 14.10
CA LEU A 91 -26.13 11.14 14.15
C LEU A 91 -27.60 10.94 13.76
N ILE A 92 -28.45 11.92 14.10
CA ILE A 92 -29.88 11.95 13.77
C ILE A 92 -30.10 11.92 12.24
N ASN A 93 -29.31 12.71 11.50
CA ASN A 93 -29.43 12.79 10.05
C ASN A 93 -28.93 11.53 9.32
N VAL A 94 -28.13 10.69 10.00
CA VAL A 94 -27.68 9.39 9.48
C VAL A 94 -28.73 8.32 9.76
N ALA A 95 -29.31 8.33 10.95
CA ALA A 95 -30.33 7.35 11.36
C ALA A 95 -31.60 7.44 10.50
N ASP A 96 -32.00 8.65 10.10
CA ASP A 96 -33.21 8.88 9.31
C ASP A 96 -32.98 8.89 7.79
N TYR A 97 -31.77 8.53 7.32
CA TYR A 97 -31.43 8.58 5.89
C TYR A 97 -31.94 7.35 5.13
N ASN A 98 -33.01 7.52 4.35
CA ASN A 98 -33.60 6.49 3.48
C ASN A 98 -33.19 6.61 2.00
N GLY A 99 -32.18 7.42 1.67
CA GLY A 99 -31.72 7.63 0.30
C GLY A 99 -30.75 6.56 -0.21
N LYS A 100 -30.32 6.70 -1.47
CA LYS A 100 -29.24 5.85 -2.02
C LYS A 100 -27.94 6.06 -1.25
N ALA A 101 -27.15 5.01 -1.10
CA ALA A 101 -25.81 5.11 -0.53
C ALA A 101 -24.99 6.18 -1.26
N ARG A 102 -24.36 7.08 -0.50
CA ARG A 102 -23.51 8.15 -1.01
C ARG A 102 -22.33 8.35 -0.06
N MET A 103 -21.23 8.87 -0.60
CA MET A 103 -20.13 9.36 0.22
C MET A 103 -20.58 10.68 0.87
N ILE A 104 -20.36 10.81 2.17
CA ILE A 104 -20.65 11.97 3.02
C ILE A 104 -19.37 12.35 3.75
#